data_AF-A0A8J6E554-F1
#
_entry.id   AF-A0A8J6E554-F1
#
_cell.length_a   1.000
_cell.length_b   1.000
_cell.length_c   1.000
_cell.angle_alpha   90.00
_cell.angle_beta   90.00
_cell.angle_gamma   90.00
#
_symmetry.space_group_name_H-M   'P 1'
#
loop_
_entity.id
_entity.type
_entity.pdbx_description
1 polymer ?
#
loop_
_entity_poly.entity_id
_entity_poly.type
_entity_poly.pdbx_seq_one_letter_code
_entity_poly.pdbx_strand_id
1 'polypeptide(L)'
;IFKANKDPETPVLNKLPTPMVGRYIRINPQTWFENGTICLRAEILGCPLPDPNTVFMWEQEPQPTDKLEFKHHNYKEMRKLMKKVNEDCPNITRVYSIGKSYLGLKMYVMEISDNPGQHELGEPEFRYVAGMHGNEVVGRELMLNLMEYLCQEYKKENPRVMRLITETRIHLLPSMNPDGYEMAYKLGSELSGWSIGRWNYQGLDLNHNFADLNTPLWEAEDNEQVPEHFPNHYIPIPEYYTLENATV
;
A
#
# COMPACT_ATOMS: atom_id res chain seq x y z
N ILE A 1 21.54 -28.73 -1.45
CA ILE A 1 21.12 -27.69 -2.42
C ILE A 1 19.65 -27.92 -2.70
N PHE A 2 18.80 -26.92 -2.46
CA PHE A 2 17.37 -27.00 -2.73
C PHE A 2 17.07 -26.52 -4.15
N LYS A 3 16.12 -27.17 -4.84
CA LYS A 3 15.70 -26.75 -6.17
C LYS A 3 14.55 -25.76 -6.03
N ALA A 4 14.68 -24.60 -6.67
CA ALA A 4 13.62 -23.61 -6.78
C ALA A 4 12.70 -23.92 -7.98
N ASN A 5 11.62 -23.16 -8.09
CA ASN A 5 10.74 -23.11 -9.25
C ASN A 5 11.46 -22.55 -10.49
N LYS A 6 10.86 -22.79 -11.67
CA LYS A 6 11.36 -22.28 -12.96
C LYS A 6 10.40 -21.28 -13.63
N ASP A 7 9.25 -21.07 -13.02
CA ASP A 7 8.18 -20.21 -13.50
C ASP A 7 7.68 -19.30 -12.35
N PRO A 8 7.05 -18.17 -12.66
CA PRO A 8 6.68 -17.17 -11.65
C PRO A 8 5.60 -17.60 -10.65
N GLU A 9 4.76 -18.58 -11.00
CA GLU A 9 3.50 -18.85 -10.29
C GLU A 9 3.58 -20.09 -9.38
N THR A 10 4.40 -21.09 -9.72
CA THR A 10 4.38 -22.38 -9.02
C THR A 10 5.28 -22.36 -7.78
N PRO A 11 4.74 -22.39 -6.54
CA PRO A 11 5.56 -22.54 -5.35
C PRO A 11 6.19 -23.94 -5.28
N VAL A 12 7.45 -24.02 -4.85
CA VAL A 12 8.16 -25.30 -4.64
C VAL A 12 8.50 -25.48 -3.16
N LEU A 13 7.90 -26.50 -2.56
CA LEU A 13 8.19 -26.88 -1.18
C LEU A 13 9.47 -27.71 -1.10
N ASN A 14 10.42 -27.25 -0.29
CA ASN A 14 11.63 -27.99 0.04
C ASN A 14 11.64 -28.32 1.54
N LYS A 15 11.76 -29.59 1.89
CA LYS A 15 11.87 -30.04 3.29
C LYS A 15 13.34 -30.17 3.68
N LEU A 16 13.69 -29.66 4.86
CA LEU A 16 14.98 -29.96 5.47
C LEU A 16 15.04 -31.47 5.79
N PRO A 17 16.18 -32.15 5.56
CA PRO A 17 16.32 -33.58 5.86
C PRO A 17 16.05 -33.90 7.34
N THR A 18 16.43 -32.96 8.20
CA THR A 18 16.17 -32.99 9.64
C THR A 18 15.64 -31.63 10.07
N PRO A 19 14.64 -31.55 10.97
CA PRO A 19 14.28 -30.30 11.60
C PRO A 19 15.52 -29.70 12.29
N MET A 20 15.77 -28.41 12.05
CA MET A 20 16.93 -27.71 12.59
C MET A 20 16.48 -26.57 13.48
N VAL A 21 17.13 -26.44 14.63
CA VAL A 21 16.97 -25.29 15.52
C VAL A 21 17.93 -24.19 15.05
N GLY A 22 17.42 -22.99 14.80
CA GLY A 22 18.25 -21.89 14.33
C GLY A 22 17.67 -20.53 14.70
N ARG A 23 18.55 -19.59 15.07
CA ARG A 23 18.20 -18.19 15.31
C ARG A 23 18.26 -17.34 14.04
N TYR A 24 19.07 -17.76 13.08
CA TYR A 24 19.27 -17.09 11.81
C TYR A 24 19.24 -18.10 10.68
N ILE A 25 18.67 -17.70 9.55
CA ILE A 25 18.66 -18.47 8.31
C ILE A 25 19.36 -17.63 7.25
N ARG A 26 20.34 -18.23 6.57
CA ARG A 26 21.02 -17.62 5.44
C ARG A 26 20.63 -18.38 4.18
N ILE A 27 19.99 -17.69 3.24
CA ILE A 27 19.70 -18.22 1.90
C ILE A 27 20.80 -17.73 0.96
N ASN A 28 21.48 -18.66 0.28
CA ASN A 28 22.52 -18.33 -0.69
C ASN A 28 22.11 -18.83 -2.09
N PRO A 29 21.52 -17.97 -2.94
CA PRO A 29 21.17 -18.34 -4.32
C PRO A 29 22.41 -18.83 -5.07
N GLN A 30 22.36 -20.05 -5.62
CA GLN A 30 23.49 -20.63 -6.36
C GLN A 30 23.42 -20.34 -7.85
N THR A 31 22.22 -20.39 -8.42
CA THR A 31 21.92 -20.18 -9.83
C THR A 31 20.48 -19.65 -9.95
N TRP A 32 20.15 -19.12 -11.12
CA TRP A 32 18.81 -18.68 -11.50
C TRP A 32 18.43 -19.28 -12.86
N PHE A 33 17.17 -19.13 -13.26
CA PHE A 33 16.71 -19.62 -14.55
C PHE A 33 17.38 -18.83 -15.69
N GLU A 34 18.09 -19.52 -16.60
CA GLU A 34 18.94 -18.89 -17.62
C GLU A 34 18.20 -17.88 -18.50
N ASN A 35 16.91 -18.13 -18.78
CA ASN A 35 16.06 -17.27 -19.61
C ASN A 35 15.08 -16.41 -18.78
N GLY A 36 15.32 -16.26 -17.48
CA GLY A 36 14.44 -15.51 -16.56
C GLY A 36 15.15 -14.34 -15.87
N THR A 37 14.39 -13.55 -15.13
CA THR A 37 14.92 -12.52 -14.24
C THR A 37 15.33 -13.10 -12.88
N ILE A 38 16.27 -12.44 -12.22
CA ILE A 38 16.76 -12.87 -10.89
C ILE A 38 15.71 -12.44 -9.84
N CYS A 39 14.92 -13.39 -9.36
CA CYS A 39 13.87 -13.15 -8.36
C CYS A 39 13.92 -14.24 -7.28
N LEU A 40 13.68 -13.86 -6.02
CA LEU A 40 13.54 -14.80 -4.90
C LEU A 40 12.35 -14.39 -4.04
N ARG A 41 11.36 -15.29 -3.94
CA ARG A 41 10.32 -15.26 -2.90
C ARG A 41 10.45 -16.56 -2.12
N ALA A 42 10.55 -16.45 -0.80
CA ALA A 42 10.71 -17.61 0.08
C ALA A 42 9.84 -17.44 1.32
N GLU A 43 9.22 -18.53 1.74
CA GLU A 43 8.51 -18.65 3.01
C GLU A 43 9.14 -19.79 3.80
N ILE A 44 9.26 -19.62 5.12
CA ILE A 44 9.90 -20.58 6.00
C ILE A 44 8.89 -21.00 7.06
N LEU A 45 8.57 -22.29 7.05
CA LEU A 45 7.67 -22.90 8.02
C LEU A 45 8.48 -23.55 9.14
N GLY A 46 8.17 -23.19 10.38
CA GLY A 46 8.81 -23.74 11.57
C GLY A 46 7.79 -23.99 12.69
N CYS A 47 8.19 -24.80 13.68
CA CYS A 47 7.43 -25.01 14.90
C CYS A 47 8.17 -24.37 16.08
N PRO A 48 7.47 -23.85 17.10
CA PRO A 48 8.11 -23.40 18.32
C PRO A 48 8.81 -24.57 19.03
N LEU A 49 9.99 -24.34 19.58
CA LEU A 49 10.74 -25.31 20.38
C LEU A 49 10.95 -24.78 21.82
N PRO A 50 10.72 -25.61 22.85
CA PRO A 50 11.04 -25.25 24.22
C PRO A 50 12.57 -25.22 24.42
N ASP A 51 13.10 -24.10 24.89
CA ASP A 51 14.52 -23.94 25.21
C ASP A 51 14.81 -24.44 26.65
N PRO A 52 15.72 -25.43 26.84
CA PRO A 52 16.04 -25.98 28.15
C PRO A 52 16.81 -25.04 29.10
N ASN A 53 17.37 -23.91 28.62
CA ASN A 53 18.07 -22.92 29.45
C ASN A 53 17.28 -21.63 29.70
N THR A 54 16.04 -21.57 29.23
CA THR A 54 15.19 -20.39 29.40
C THR A 54 14.52 -20.44 30.78
N VAL A 55 15.11 -19.74 31.76
CA VAL A 55 14.56 -19.52 33.13
C VAL A 55 13.37 -18.55 33.11
N PHE A 56 13.21 -17.81 32.02
CA PHE A 56 12.00 -17.06 31.75
C PHE A 56 10.95 -18.04 31.24
N MET A 57 10.06 -18.52 32.12
CA MET A 57 8.73 -18.92 31.65
C MET A 57 8.32 -17.86 30.64
N TRP A 58 7.85 -18.27 29.46
CA TRP A 58 7.31 -17.33 28.49
C TRP A 58 6.35 -16.45 29.30
N GLU A 59 6.73 -15.19 29.57
CA GLU A 59 5.70 -14.17 29.62
C GLU A 59 5.08 -14.38 28.26
N GLN A 60 3.85 -14.92 28.26
CA GLN A 60 3.06 -14.91 27.05
C GLN A 60 3.29 -13.53 26.51
N GLU A 61 3.90 -13.41 25.31
CA GLU A 61 3.98 -12.12 24.64
C GLU A 61 2.63 -11.50 24.89
N PRO A 62 2.56 -10.34 25.59
CA PRO A 62 1.30 -9.85 26.11
C PRO A 62 0.37 -9.92 24.93
N GLN A 63 -0.61 -10.84 25.01
CA GLN A 63 -1.46 -11.11 23.86
C GLN A 63 -1.92 -9.73 23.42
N PRO A 64 -1.72 -9.34 22.14
CA PRO A 64 -1.96 -7.97 21.73
C PRO A 64 -3.28 -7.54 22.37
N THR A 65 -3.20 -6.68 23.38
CA THR A 65 -4.41 -6.23 24.10
C THR A 65 -5.25 -5.39 23.15
N ASP A 66 -4.59 -4.93 22.09
CA ASP A 66 -5.16 -4.34 20.91
C ASP A 66 -6.08 -5.36 20.24
N LYS A 67 -7.36 -5.01 20.21
CA LYS A 67 -8.42 -5.74 19.48
C LYS A 67 -8.25 -5.55 17.97
N LEU A 68 -7.04 -5.75 17.44
CA LEU A 68 -6.76 -5.70 16.02
C LEU A 68 -7.28 -6.97 15.37
N GLU A 69 -8.31 -6.81 14.55
CA GLU A 69 -8.85 -7.90 13.75
C GLU A 69 -7.93 -8.11 12.54
N PHE A 70 -7.10 -9.16 12.56
CA PHE A 70 -6.21 -9.50 11.45
C PHE A 70 -7.01 -10.07 10.27
N LYS A 71 -7.63 -9.18 9.50
CA LYS A 71 -8.35 -9.50 8.27
C LYS A 71 -8.08 -8.46 7.20
N HIS A 72 -8.27 -8.88 5.95
CA HIS A 72 -8.34 -7.95 4.83
C HIS A 72 -9.77 -7.40 4.72
N HIS A 73 -9.90 -6.09 4.52
CA HIS A 73 -11.20 -5.44 4.43
C HIS A 73 -11.64 -5.34 2.97
N ASN A 74 -12.76 -5.95 2.58
CA ASN A 74 -13.35 -5.65 1.26
C ASN A 74 -13.78 -4.18 1.16
N TYR A 75 -14.19 -3.73 -0.02
CA TYR A 75 -14.57 -2.34 -0.27
C TYR A 75 -15.69 -1.85 0.66
N LYS A 76 -16.68 -2.69 0.96
CA LYS A 76 -17.77 -2.32 1.88
C LYS A 76 -17.25 -2.14 3.31
N GLU A 77 -16.36 -3.03 3.76
CA GLU A 77 -15.78 -3.01 5.10
C GLU A 77 -14.79 -1.85 5.27
N MET A 78 -13.95 -1.57 4.27
CA MET A 78 -13.07 -0.40 4.25
C MET A 78 -13.87 0.90 4.41
N ARG A 79 -14.95 1.07 3.64
CA ARG A 79 -15.82 2.24 3.80
C ARG A 79 -16.45 2.32 5.19
N LYS A 80 -16.84 1.18 5.76
CA LYS A 80 -17.42 1.12 7.11
C LYS A 80 -16.38 1.56 8.15
N LEU A 81 -15.13 1.11 8.03
CA LEU A 81 -14.04 1.52 8.91
C LEU A 81 -13.74 3.01 8.77
N MET A 82 -13.58 3.52 7.54
CA MET A 82 -13.36 4.95 7.31
C MET A 82 -14.49 5.81 7.88
N LYS A 83 -15.74 5.38 7.72
CA LYS A 83 -16.90 6.05 8.30
C LYS A 83 -16.85 6.05 9.83
N LYS A 84 -16.54 4.89 10.44
CA LYS A 84 -16.39 4.76 11.90
C LYS A 84 -15.32 5.72 12.44
N VAL A 85 -14.14 5.76 11.83
CA VAL A 85 -13.07 6.69 12.24
C VAL A 85 -13.52 8.15 12.14
N ASN A 86 -14.24 8.51 11.06
CA ASN A 86 -14.79 9.85 10.91
C ASN A 86 -15.85 10.20 11.95
N GLU A 87 -16.70 9.25 12.34
CA GLU A 87 -17.68 9.43 13.41
C GLU A 87 -17.01 9.50 14.79
N ASP A 88 -15.89 8.79 14.97
CA ASP A 88 -15.11 8.79 16.20
C ASP A 88 -14.32 10.09 16.38
N CYS A 89 -13.75 10.66 15.33
CA CYS A 89 -12.91 11.86 15.36
C CYS A 89 -13.36 12.93 14.33
N PRO A 90 -14.61 13.43 14.39
CA PRO A 90 -15.15 14.32 13.36
C PRO A 90 -14.47 15.69 13.28
N ASN A 91 -13.87 16.15 14.38
CA ASN A 91 -13.21 17.46 14.44
C ASN A 91 -11.90 17.49 13.66
N ILE A 92 -11.25 16.34 13.50
CA ILE A 92 -9.92 16.24 12.87
C ILE A 92 -9.93 15.41 11.59
N THR A 93 -11.08 14.89 11.16
CA THR A 93 -11.16 14.01 9.98
C THR A 93 -12.26 14.43 9.03
N ARG A 94 -12.02 14.20 7.73
CA ARG A 94 -13.01 14.37 6.67
C ARG A 94 -12.82 13.32 5.59
N VAL A 95 -13.89 12.63 5.23
CA VAL A 95 -13.88 11.67 4.12
C VAL A 95 -14.41 12.32 2.84
N TYR A 96 -13.63 12.29 1.77
CA TYR A 96 -14.03 12.77 0.45
C TYR A 96 -13.70 11.75 -0.65
N SER A 97 -14.21 11.99 -1.86
CA SER A 97 -14.03 11.11 -3.02
C SER A 97 -13.28 11.85 -4.11
N ILE A 98 -12.23 11.27 -4.67
CA ILE A 98 -11.43 11.86 -5.77
C ILE A 98 -11.92 11.45 -7.17
N GLY A 99 -12.88 10.54 -7.23
CA GLY A 99 -13.42 10.03 -8.48
C GLY A 99 -14.10 8.69 -8.28
N LYS A 100 -14.35 7.99 -9.38
CA LYS A 100 -14.86 6.62 -9.40
C LYS A 100 -13.95 5.75 -10.25
N SER A 101 -13.86 4.48 -9.89
CA SER A 101 -13.28 3.44 -10.73
C SER A 101 -14.18 3.14 -11.94
N TYR A 102 -13.71 2.25 -12.81
CA TYR A 102 -14.45 1.84 -14.01
C TYR A 102 -15.80 1.19 -13.66
N LEU A 103 -15.85 0.34 -12.62
CA LEU A 103 -17.09 -0.26 -12.13
C LEU A 103 -17.93 0.70 -11.25
N GLY A 104 -17.55 1.96 -11.15
CA GLY A 104 -18.30 3.00 -10.43
C GLY A 104 -18.03 3.04 -8.92
N LEU A 105 -17.01 2.35 -8.42
CA LEU A 105 -16.62 2.41 -7.01
C LEU A 105 -15.91 3.73 -6.72
N LYS A 106 -16.42 4.50 -5.75
CA LYS A 106 -15.81 5.76 -5.32
C LYS A 106 -14.43 5.52 -4.68
N MET A 107 -13.45 6.31 -5.12
CA MET A 107 -12.12 6.30 -4.51
C MET A 107 -12.10 7.27 -3.34
N TYR A 108 -12.22 6.72 -2.13
CA TYR A 108 -12.30 7.48 -0.89
C TYR A 108 -10.93 7.85 -0.36
N VAL A 109 -10.81 9.08 0.14
CA VAL A 109 -9.63 9.59 0.84
C VAL A 109 -10.08 10.06 2.22
N MET A 110 -9.31 9.72 3.25
CA MET A 110 -9.44 10.34 4.57
C MET A 110 -8.44 11.48 4.67
N GLU A 111 -8.96 12.68 4.85
CA GLU A 111 -8.22 13.87 5.27
C GLU A 111 -8.15 13.86 6.80
N ILE A 112 -6.96 14.11 7.35
CA ILE A 112 -6.71 14.26 8.79
C ILE A 112 -5.89 15.54 9.00
N SER A 113 -6.42 16.51 9.74
CA SER A 113 -5.83 17.83 10.04
C SER A 113 -6.63 18.47 11.19
N ASP A 114 -6.17 19.55 11.80
CA ASP A 114 -6.93 20.29 12.82
C ASP A 114 -8.12 21.07 12.24
N ASN A 115 -8.05 21.54 10.99
CA ASN A 115 -9.15 22.19 10.29
C ASN A 115 -9.54 21.47 8.98
N PRO A 116 -10.06 20.23 9.06
CA PRO A 116 -10.31 19.41 7.89
C PRO A 116 -11.30 20.07 6.91
N GLY A 117 -10.91 20.11 5.64
CA GLY A 117 -11.67 20.74 4.55
C GLY A 117 -11.28 22.19 4.25
N GLN A 118 -10.46 22.81 5.08
CA GLN A 118 -9.82 24.10 4.80
C GLN A 118 -8.37 23.87 4.36
N HIS A 119 -7.85 24.78 3.55
CA HIS A 119 -6.43 24.80 3.20
C HIS A 119 -5.76 25.96 3.96
N GLU A 120 -4.67 25.67 4.65
CA GLU A 120 -3.96 26.63 5.50
C GLU A 120 -2.56 26.92 4.92
N LEU A 121 -2.27 28.20 4.72
CA LEU A 121 -0.99 28.62 4.18
C LEU A 121 0.14 28.30 5.18
N GLY A 122 1.15 27.57 4.70
CA GLY A 122 2.31 27.18 5.52
C GLY A 122 2.16 25.83 6.23
N GLU A 123 0.98 25.21 6.18
CA GLU A 123 0.79 23.83 6.63
C GLU A 123 1.27 22.86 5.53
N PRO A 124 2.30 22.03 5.78
CA PRO A 124 2.73 21.02 4.83
C PRO A 124 1.64 19.96 4.61
N GLU A 125 1.37 19.67 3.33
CA GLU A 125 0.45 18.61 2.94
C GLU A 125 1.23 17.36 2.51
N PHE A 126 0.76 16.18 2.91
CA PHE A 126 1.29 14.93 2.39
C PHE A 126 0.20 13.91 2.12
N ARG A 127 0.52 12.97 1.22
CA ARG A 127 -0.42 11.95 0.79
C ARG A 127 0.21 10.57 0.81
N TYR A 128 -0.49 9.60 1.39
CA TYR A 128 -0.22 8.19 1.16
C TYR A 128 -1.27 7.59 0.24
N VAL A 129 -0.80 6.83 -0.74
CA VAL A 129 -1.63 6.10 -1.70
C VAL A 129 -1.28 4.63 -1.61
N ALA A 130 -2.30 3.80 -1.46
CA ALA A 130 -2.18 2.35 -1.42
C ALA A 130 -3.16 1.67 -2.39
N GLY A 131 -2.91 0.38 -2.63
CA GLY A 131 -3.76 -0.45 -3.49
C GLY A 131 -3.80 0.03 -4.93
N MET A 132 -2.67 0.53 -5.46
CA MET A 132 -2.54 0.85 -6.89
C MET A 132 -2.56 -0.42 -7.73
N HIS A 133 -1.79 -1.42 -7.32
CA HIS A 133 -2.09 -2.81 -7.64
C HIS A 133 -3.12 -3.32 -6.63
N GLY A 134 -4.27 -3.76 -7.12
CA GLY A 134 -5.37 -4.17 -6.23
C GLY A 134 -5.02 -5.39 -5.38
N ASN A 135 -4.25 -6.34 -5.90
CA ASN A 135 -3.86 -7.56 -5.17
C ASN A 135 -2.74 -7.36 -4.13
N GLU A 136 -2.13 -6.18 -4.04
CA GLU A 136 -1.11 -5.85 -3.04
C GLU A 136 -1.76 -5.29 -1.75
N VAL A 137 -2.53 -6.13 -1.08
CA VAL A 137 -3.46 -5.76 0.01
C VAL A 137 -2.82 -5.12 1.24
N VAL A 138 -1.55 -5.44 1.56
CA VAL A 138 -0.90 -4.99 2.81
C VAL A 138 -0.90 -3.46 2.94
N GLY A 139 -0.60 -2.74 1.85
CA GLY A 139 -0.58 -1.28 1.87
C GLY A 139 -1.94 -0.67 2.25
N ARG A 140 -3.05 -1.25 1.76
CA ARG A 140 -4.41 -0.83 2.10
C ARG A 140 -4.67 -0.98 3.60
N GLU A 141 -4.35 -2.14 4.15
CA GLU A 141 -4.60 -2.42 5.57
C GLU A 141 -3.72 -1.56 6.49
N LEU A 142 -2.48 -1.27 6.09
CA LEU A 142 -1.63 -0.31 6.81
C LEU A 142 -2.24 1.09 6.84
N MET A 143 -2.84 1.54 5.74
CA MET A 143 -3.53 2.84 5.71
C MET A 143 -4.77 2.87 6.61
N LEU A 144 -5.57 1.79 6.63
CA LEU A 144 -6.75 1.71 7.50
C LEU A 144 -6.36 1.69 8.99
N ASN A 145 -5.31 0.92 9.34
CA ASN A 145 -4.78 0.91 10.70
C ASN A 145 -4.18 2.27 11.09
N LEU A 146 -3.51 2.97 10.17
CA LEU A 146 -2.99 4.32 10.41
C LEU A 146 -4.12 5.32 10.71
N MET A 147 -5.25 5.24 9.99
CA MET A 147 -6.44 6.08 10.26
C MET A 147 -6.98 5.84 11.68
N GLU A 148 -7.16 4.58 12.08
CA GLU A 148 -7.64 4.25 13.44
C GLU A 148 -6.62 4.68 14.51
N TYR A 149 -5.33 4.43 14.28
CA TYR A 149 -4.25 4.82 15.20
C TYR A 149 -4.22 6.33 15.45
N LEU A 150 -4.23 7.14 14.39
CA LEU A 150 -4.18 8.60 14.52
C LEU A 150 -5.39 9.13 15.31
N CYS A 151 -6.59 8.63 15.05
CA CYS A 151 -7.79 9.02 15.81
C CYS A 151 -7.72 8.58 17.28
N GLN A 152 -7.31 7.34 17.55
CA GLN A 152 -7.24 6.82 18.91
C GLN A 152 -6.18 7.53 19.74
N GLU A 153 -4.98 7.74 19.18
CA GLU A 153 -3.90 8.42 19.89
C GLU A 153 -4.15 9.91 20.05
N TYR A 154 -4.87 10.55 19.11
CA TYR A 154 -5.36 11.91 19.28
C TYR A 154 -6.33 12.01 20.47
N LYS A 155 -7.28 11.07 20.60
CA LYS A 155 -8.20 11.01 21.76
C LYS A 155 -7.50 10.76 23.09
N LYS A 156 -6.33 10.11 23.07
CA LYS A 156 -5.47 9.90 24.25
C LYS A 156 -4.52 11.07 24.51
N GLU A 157 -4.63 12.15 23.75
CA GLU A 157 -3.79 13.35 23.86
C GLU A 157 -2.29 13.03 23.70
N ASN A 158 -1.95 12.08 22.82
CA ASN A 158 -0.56 11.76 22.53
C ASN A 158 0.14 12.99 21.89
N PRO A 159 1.16 13.59 22.54
CA PRO A 159 1.73 14.86 22.08
C PRO A 159 2.31 14.79 20.67
N ARG A 160 2.86 13.63 20.28
CA ARG A 160 3.42 13.44 18.93
C ARG A 160 2.32 13.44 17.87
N VAL A 161 1.21 12.77 18.13
CA VAL A 161 0.10 12.66 17.18
C VAL A 161 -0.68 13.97 17.10
N MET A 162 -0.92 14.62 18.24
CA MET A 162 -1.54 15.95 18.25
C MET A 162 -0.72 16.93 17.42
N ARG A 163 0.59 17.03 17.67
CA ARG A 163 1.48 17.90 16.90
C ARG A 163 1.46 17.57 15.41
N LEU A 164 1.49 16.29 15.05
CA LEU A 164 1.43 15.87 13.66
C LEU A 164 0.13 16.34 12.99
N ILE A 165 -1.02 16.20 13.66
CA ILE A 165 -2.32 16.57 13.09
C ILE A 165 -2.51 18.09 13.03
N THR A 166 -1.95 18.86 13.98
CA THR A 166 -2.07 20.32 14.01
C THR A 166 -1.07 21.05 13.10
N GLU A 167 0.04 20.40 12.74
CA GLU A 167 1.08 21.01 11.90
C GLU A 167 1.09 20.44 10.48
N THR A 168 0.25 19.45 10.15
CA THR A 168 0.29 18.80 8.83
C THR A 168 -1.09 18.37 8.36
N ARG A 169 -1.32 18.51 7.06
CA ARG A 169 -2.55 18.03 6.40
C ARG A 169 -2.30 16.69 5.72
N ILE A 170 -2.94 15.65 6.24
CA ILE A 170 -2.67 14.25 5.88
C ILE A 170 -3.79 13.72 4.99
N HIS A 171 -3.45 13.20 3.81
CA HIS A 171 -4.40 12.57 2.89
C HIS A 171 -4.09 11.07 2.71
N LEU A 172 -5.00 10.20 3.15
CA LEU A 172 -4.82 8.75 3.08
C LEU A 172 -5.80 8.13 2.08
N LEU A 173 -5.29 7.62 0.95
CA LEU A 173 -6.05 6.87 -0.06
C LEU A 173 -5.73 5.36 0.09
N PRO A 174 -6.61 4.57 0.73
CA PRO A 174 -6.32 3.16 0.98
C PRO A 174 -6.49 2.27 -0.27
N SER A 175 -7.16 2.75 -1.32
CA SER A 175 -7.52 1.93 -2.49
C SER A 175 -7.64 2.76 -3.75
N MET A 176 -6.54 2.85 -4.52
CA MET A 176 -6.55 3.49 -5.84
C MET A 176 -7.17 2.59 -6.93
N ASN A 177 -7.04 1.26 -6.82
CA ASN A 177 -7.64 0.26 -7.70
C ASN A 177 -8.67 -0.60 -6.95
N PRO A 178 -9.85 -0.06 -6.58
CA PRO A 178 -10.86 -0.83 -5.85
C PRO A 178 -11.45 -1.98 -6.69
N ASP A 179 -11.51 -1.85 -8.02
CA ASP A 179 -12.06 -2.90 -8.90
C ASP A 179 -11.16 -4.14 -8.93
N GLY A 180 -9.85 -3.93 -9.12
CA GLY A 180 -8.85 -5.00 -9.08
C GLY A 180 -8.80 -5.66 -7.71
N TYR A 181 -8.85 -4.87 -6.63
CA TYR A 181 -8.87 -5.43 -5.28
C TYR A 181 -10.11 -6.28 -5.01
N GLU A 182 -11.32 -5.84 -5.38
CA GLU A 182 -12.53 -6.64 -5.17
C GLU A 182 -12.49 -7.98 -5.93
N MET A 183 -11.83 -8.00 -7.09
CA MET A 183 -11.61 -9.23 -7.85
C MET A 183 -10.65 -10.19 -7.13
N ALA A 184 -9.51 -9.70 -6.65
CA ALA A 184 -8.56 -10.50 -5.86
C ALA A 184 -9.19 -10.97 -4.53
N TYR A 185 -9.86 -10.07 -3.82
CA TYR A 185 -10.49 -10.37 -2.53
C TYR A 185 -11.49 -11.51 -2.63
N LYS A 186 -12.31 -11.55 -3.69
CA LYS A 186 -13.29 -12.63 -3.91
C LYS A 186 -12.66 -14.00 -4.10
N LEU A 187 -11.48 -14.07 -4.73
CA LEU A 187 -10.75 -15.33 -4.91
C LEU A 187 -9.98 -15.74 -3.65
N GLY A 188 -9.57 -14.76 -2.85
CA GLY A 188 -8.76 -14.97 -1.66
C GLY A 188 -7.26 -15.01 -1.96
N SER A 189 -6.46 -14.94 -0.91
CA SER A 189 -5.00 -14.79 -0.99
C SER A 189 -4.31 -15.98 -1.68
N GLU A 190 -4.88 -17.18 -1.58
CA GLU A 190 -4.28 -18.40 -2.12
C GLU A 190 -4.46 -18.55 -3.63
N LEU A 191 -5.54 -17.99 -4.19
CA LEU A 191 -5.93 -18.18 -5.59
C LEU A 191 -5.72 -16.95 -6.47
N SER A 192 -5.53 -15.77 -5.88
CA SER A 192 -5.36 -14.54 -6.65
C SER A 192 -4.02 -14.47 -7.40
N GLY A 193 -2.99 -15.17 -6.91
CA GLY A 193 -1.66 -15.19 -7.54
C GLY A 193 -1.08 -13.78 -7.75
N TRP A 194 -0.18 -13.67 -8.72
CA TRP A 194 0.44 -12.38 -9.07
C TRP A 194 -0.43 -11.50 -9.98
N SER A 195 -1.26 -12.11 -10.82
CA SER A 195 -1.96 -11.42 -11.92
C SER A 195 -3.36 -10.91 -11.53
N ILE A 196 -4.14 -11.69 -10.78
CA ILE A 196 -5.56 -11.37 -10.59
C ILE A 196 -5.70 -10.21 -9.61
N GLY A 197 -6.26 -9.12 -10.11
CA GLY A 197 -6.50 -7.89 -9.37
C GLY A 197 -5.31 -6.94 -9.34
N ARG A 198 -4.21 -7.27 -10.02
CA ARG A 198 -3.05 -6.37 -10.18
C ARG A 198 -3.42 -5.15 -11.04
N TRP A 199 -3.86 -5.39 -12.26
CA TRP A 199 -4.33 -4.36 -13.18
C TRP A 199 -5.71 -3.82 -12.79
N ASN A 200 -6.09 -2.67 -13.32
CA ASN A 200 -7.45 -2.17 -13.20
C ASN A 200 -8.43 -3.05 -14.02
N TYR A 201 -9.73 -2.74 -13.95
CA TYR A 201 -10.74 -3.52 -14.68
C TYR A 201 -10.51 -3.58 -16.21
N GLN A 202 -9.87 -2.55 -16.79
CA GLN A 202 -9.56 -2.47 -18.21
C GLN A 202 -8.24 -3.14 -18.60
N GLY A 203 -7.54 -3.77 -17.64
CA GLY A 203 -6.25 -4.42 -17.88
C GLY A 203 -5.06 -3.45 -17.92
N LEU A 204 -5.23 -2.20 -17.46
CA LEU A 204 -4.16 -1.21 -17.39
C LEU A 204 -3.42 -1.29 -16.05
N ASP A 205 -2.10 -1.14 -16.12
CA ASP A 205 -1.26 -1.04 -14.92
C ASP A 205 -1.22 0.42 -14.51
N LEU A 206 -1.88 0.74 -13.39
CA LEU A 206 -1.98 2.11 -12.92
C LEU A 206 -0.62 2.72 -12.59
N ASN A 207 0.39 1.91 -12.22
CA ASN A 207 1.73 2.41 -11.92
C ASN A 207 2.55 2.74 -13.18
N HIS A 208 2.07 2.34 -14.35
CA HIS A 208 2.66 2.66 -15.65
C HIS A 208 1.76 3.57 -16.50
N ASN A 209 0.71 4.15 -15.90
CA ASN A 209 -0.27 4.99 -16.59
C ASN A 209 -0.32 6.42 -16.01
N PHE A 210 0.79 6.88 -15.45
CA PHE A 210 0.98 8.29 -15.11
C PHE A 210 1.39 9.07 -16.35
N ALA A 211 1.03 10.36 -16.43
CA ALA A 211 1.49 11.21 -17.51
C ALA A 211 3.03 11.22 -17.56
N ASP A 212 3.59 10.87 -18.71
CA ASP A 212 5.02 10.98 -18.97
C ASP A 212 5.37 12.46 -19.18
N LEU A 213 5.62 13.16 -18.09
CA LEU A 213 6.08 14.55 -18.12
C LEU A 213 7.59 14.65 -18.35
N ASN A 214 8.33 13.54 -18.34
CA ASN A 214 9.77 13.54 -18.58
C ASN A 214 10.08 13.71 -20.06
N THR A 215 9.39 12.99 -20.95
CA THR A 215 9.62 13.13 -22.39
C THR A 215 9.39 14.57 -22.88
N PRO A 216 8.27 15.25 -22.54
CA PRO A 216 8.08 16.67 -22.88
C PRO A 216 9.18 17.60 -22.33
N LEU A 217 9.69 17.32 -21.13
CA LEU A 217 10.77 18.11 -20.53
C LEU A 217 12.08 17.94 -21.32
N TRP A 218 12.48 16.70 -21.60
CA TRP A 218 13.71 16.40 -22.33
C TRP A 218 13.64 16.86 -23.79
N GLU A 219 12.49 16.71 -24.46
CA GLU A 219 12.29 17.25 -25.82
C GLU A 219 12.40 18.78 -25.83
N ALA A 220 11.87 19.47 -24.82
CA ALA A 220 12.03 20.91 -24.71
C ALA A 220 13.50 21.28 -24.44
N GLU A 221 14.24 20.49 -23.66
CA GLU A 221 15.66 20.73 -23.38
C GLU A 221 16.53 20.54 -24.64
N ASP A 222 16.32 19.44 -25.38
CA ASP A 222 17.00 19.16 -26.64
C ASP A 222 16.74 20.22 -27.72
N ASN A 223 15.56 20.85 -27.69
CA ASN A 223 15.19 21.92 -28.61
C ASN A 223 15.59 23.33 -28.12
N GLU A 224 16.34 23.45 -27.01
CA GLU A 224 16.71 24.73 -26.38
C GLU A 224 15.49 25.61 -26.01
N GLN A 225 14.36 24.98 -25.73
CA GLN A 225 13.09 25.63 -25.37
C GLN A 225 12.86 25.73 -23.86
N VAL A 226 13.65 25.01 -23.04
CA VAL A 226 13.57 25.09 -21.58
C VAL A 226 14.23 26.40 -21.12
N PRO A 227 13.49 27.35 -20.52
CA PRO A 227 14.08 28.54 -19.94
C PRO A 227 15.06 28.14 -18.82
N GLU A 228 16.10 28.96 -18.55
CA GLU A 228 17.02 28.74 -17.42
C GLU A 228 16.31 28.53 -16.06
N HIS A 229 15.04 28.96 -15.93
CA HIS A 229 14.17 28.69 -14.80
C HIS A 229 12.86 28.05 -15.27
N PHE A 230 12.79 26.72 -15.24
CA PHE A 230 11.55 25.97 -15.42
C PHE A 230 10.96 25.58 -14.05
N PRO A 231 9.67 25.84 -13.79
CA PRO A 231 9.05 25.42 -12.53
C PRO A 231 8.99 23.88 -12.47
N ASN A 232 9.65 23.30 -11.46
CA ASN A 232 9.61 21.87 -11.18
C ASN A 232 8.34 21.41 -10.43
N HIS A 233 7.35 22.29 -10.29
CA HIS A 233 6.10 22.07 -9.57
C HIS A 233 4.94 22.72 -10.34
N TYR A 234 3.72 22.18 -10.18
CA TYR A 234 2.52 22.60 -10.92
C TYR A 234 2.66 22.57 -12.45
N ILE A 235 3.42 21.60 -12.97
CA ILE A 235 3.50 21.35 -14.41
C ILE A 235 2.10 20.91 -14.89
N PRO A 236 1.45 21.67 -15.78
CA PRO A 236 0.13 21.29 -16.28
C PRO A 236 0.26 19.98 -17.06
N ILE A 237 -0.67 19.06 -16.83
CA ILE A 237 -0.76 17.85 -17.63
C ILE A 237 -1.11 18.29 -19.07
N PRO A 238 -0.32 17.89 -20.09
CA PRO A 238 -0.61 18.23 -21.48
C PRO A 238 -2.04 17.83 -21.89
N GLU A 239 -2.72 18.68 -22.67
CA GLU A 239 -4.12 18.48 -23.07
C GLU A 239 -4.36 17.12 -23.76
N TYR A 240 -3.37 16.59 -24.49
CA TYR A 240 -3.50 15.30 -25.17
C TYR A 240 -3.74 14.13 -24.20
N TYR A 241 -3.27 14.18 -22.95
CA TYR A 241 -3.54 13.15 -21.94
C TYR A 241 -5.00 13.10 -21.51
N THR A 242 -5.79 14.11 -21.86
CA THR A 242 -7.22 14.17 -21.53
C THR A 242 -8.12 13.65 -22.66
N LEU A 243 -7.55 13.31 -23.82
CA LEU A 243 -8.28 12.76 -24.95
C LEU A 243 -8.63 11.28 -24.74
N GLU A 244 -9.77 10.82 -25.28
CA GLU A 244 -10.21 9.43 -25.12
C GLU A 244 -9.25 8.40 -25.75
N ASN A 245 -8.47 8.82 -26.75
CA ASN A 245 -7.47 8.00 -27.42
C ASN A 245 -6.05 8.22 -26.87
N ALA A 246 -5.91 8.97 -25.77
CA ALA A 246 -4.64 9.13 -25.10
C ALA A 246 -4.15 7.74 -24.65
N THR A 247 -3.01 7.35 -25.18
CA THR A 247 -2.28 6.17 -24.71
C THR A 247 -1.01 6.67 -24.06
N VAL A 248 -0.72 6.15 -22.87
CA VAL A 248 0.56 6.32 -22.19
C VAL A 248 1.48 5.19 -22.65
#